data_AF-A0A942M7Y4-F1
#
_entry.id   AF-A0A942M7Y4-F1
#
_cell.length_a   1.000
_cell.length_b   1.000
_cell.length_c   1.000
_cell.angle_alpha   90.00
_cell.angle_beta   90.00
_cell.angle_gamma   90.00
#
_symmetry.space_group_name_H-M   'P 1'
#
loop_
_entity.id
_entity.type
_entity.pdbx_description
1 polymer ?
#
loop_
_entity_poly.entity_id
_entity_poly.type
_entity_poly.pdbx_seq_one_letter_code
_entity_poly.pdbx_strand_id
1 'polypeptide(L)'
;MLVKDGDKRFARWKTRYDIVKNGKPIRQLSEESEQKLKKEFIRMAEIENEAKIIISKTNTPTMLNFAYLAFAREIYGLVKRYTKKTLQNQVEITLLKWQAQQLNQELLVKIKDKVFEMMGIDLIV
;
A
#
# COMPACT_ATOMS: atom_id res chain seq x y z
N MET A 1 -35.40 -0.18 2.59
CA MET A 1 -35.38 -1.61 2.18
C MET A 1 -33.94 -1.99 1.79
N LEU A 2 -33.06 -2.32 2.75
CA LEU A 2 -31.61 -2.58 2.52
C LEU A 2 -31.21 -4.06 2.63
N VAL A 3 -32.11 -4.91 3.14
CA VAL A 3 -31.82 -6.31 3.49
C VAL A 3 -31.74 -7.22 2.24
N LYS A 4 -32.51 -6.93 1.18
CA LYS A 4 -32.60 -7.77 -0.03
C LYS A 4 -31.31 -7.88 -0.86
N ASP A 5 -30.35 -6.97 -0.69
CA ASP A 5 -29.07 -6.98 -1.44
C ASP A 5 -27.95 -7.70 -0.66
N GLY A 6 -28.01 -7.68 0.68
CA GLY A 6 -27.08 -8.38 1.56
C GLY A 6 -27.18 -9.90 1.40
N ASP A 7 -28.39 -10.44 1.43
CA ASP A 7 -28.63 -11.89 1.30
C ASP A 7 -28.20 -12.41 -0.07
N LYS A 8 -28.40 -11.63 -1.14
CA LYS A 8 -27.94 -11.96 -2.49
C LYS A 8 -26.42 -11.95 -2.59
N ARG A 9 -25.74 -10.99 -1.95
CA ARG A 9 -24.27 -10.96 -1.88
C ARG A 9 -23.73 -12.13 -1.08
N PHE A 10 -24.34 -12.44 0.07
CA PHE A 10 -23.97 -13.57 0.90
C PHE A 10 -24.17 -14.90 0.16
N ALA A 11 -25.30 -15.10 -0.53
CA ALA A 11 -25.53 -16.28 -1.36
C ALA A 11 -24.49 -16.42 -2.47
N ARG A 12 -24.18 -15.34 -3.22
CA ARG A 12 -23.12 -15.34 -4.25
C ARG A 12 -21.72 -15.58 -3.70
N TRP A 13 -21.43 -15.10 -2.49
CA TRP A 13 -20.18 -15.36 -1.80
C TRP A 13 -20.10 -16.82 -1.37
N LYS A 14 -21.14 -17.32 -0.67
CA LYS A 14 -21.24 -18.72 -0.23
C LYS A 14 -21.09 -19.65 -1.42
N THR A 15 -21.82 -19.44 -2.52
CA THR A 15 -21.68 -20.25 -3.73
C THR A 15 -20.29 -20.19 -4.36
N ARG A 16 -19.50 -19.13 -4.20
CA ARG A 16 -18.12 -19.06 -4.73
C ARG A 16 -17.10 -19.76 -3.84
N TYR A 17 -17.29 -19.70 -2.52
CA TYR A 17 -16.34 -20.16 -1.51
C TYR A 17 -16.81 -21.41 -0.75
N ASP A 18 -17.88 -22.07 -1.19
CA ASP A 18 -18.28 -23.37 -0.68
C ASP A 18 -17.26 -24.44 -1.13
N ILE A 19 -16.21 -24.60 -0.34
CA ILE A 19 -15.06 -25.49 -0.61
C ILE A 19 -15.54 -26.93 -0.80
N VAL A 20 -16.57 -27.34 -0.07
CA VAL A 20 -17.15 -28.69 -0.11
C VAL A 20 -17.86 -28.95 -1.45
N LYS A 21 -18.52 -27.94 -2.02
CA LYS A 21 -19.30 -28.08 -3.26
C LYS A 21 -18.52 -27.77 -4.53
N ASN A 22 -17.52 -26.89 -4.45
CA ASN A 22 -16.77 -26.43 -5.62
C ASN A 22 -15.38 -27.03 -5.74
N GLY A 23 -14.82 -27.65 -4.70
CA GLY A 23 -13.64 -28.53 -4.75
C GLY A 23 -12.42 -28.03 -5.54
N LYS A 24 -12.36 -26.76 -5.92
CA LYS A 24 -11.32 -26.24 -6.80
C LYS A 24 -10.07 -26.12 -5.94
N PRO A 25 -8.99 -26.85 -6.25
CA PRO A 25 -7.72 -26.62 -5.59
C PRO A 25 -7.39 -25.13 -5.73
N ILE A 26 -6.74 -24.56 -4.72
CA ILE A 26 -6.14 -23.23 -4.83
C ILE A 26 -5.35 -23.25 -6.14
N ARG A 27 -5.80 -22.50 -7.15
CA ARG A 27 -5.11 -22.46 -8.44
C ARG A 27 -3.68 -22.08 -8.13
N GLN A 28 -2.74 -23.00 -8.41
CA GLN A 28 -1.33 -22.69 -8.31
C GLN A 28 -1.10 -21.43 -9.17
N LEU A 29 -0.36 -20.49 -8.60
CA LEU A 29 0.02 -19.29 -9.34
C LEU A 29 0.77 -19.74 -10.59
N SER A 30 0.51 -19.10 -11.73
CA SER A 30 1.39 -19.31 -12.88
C SER A 30 2.81 -18.86 -12.52
N GLU A 31 3.82 -19.47 -13.11
CA GLU A 31 5.23 -19.08 -12.89
C GLU A 31 5.44 -17.58 -13.11
N GLU A 32 4.78 -17.00 -14.12
CA GLU A 32 4.78 -15.56 -14.38
C GLU A 32 4.21 -14.75 -13.20
N SER A 33 3.09 -15.20 -12.63
CA SER A 33 2.46 -14.55 -11.47
C SER A 33 3.37 -14.63 -10.24
N GLU A 34 4.05 -15.75 -10.03
CA GLU A 34 5.01 -15.91 -8.94
C GLU A 34 6.22 -15.00 -9.12
N GLN A 35 6.78 -14.92 -10.32
CA GLN A 35 7.92 -14.03 -10.60
C GLN A 35 7.54 -12.56 -10.42
N LYS A 36 6.34 -12.17 -10.88
CA LYS A 36 5.81 -10.83 -10.66
C LYS A 36 5.67 -10.55 -9.16
N LEU A 37 5.07 -11.47 -8.41
CA LEU A 37 4.91 -11.34 -6.97
C LEU A 37 6.26 -11.20 -6.24
N LYS A 38 7.26 -12.02 -6.60
CA LYS A 38 8.62 -11.93 -6.03
C LYS A 38 9.26 -10.57 -6.28
N LYS A 39 9.19 -10.05 -7.50
CA LYS A 39 9.71 -8.71 -7.85
C LYS A 39 9.04 -7.61 -7.03
N GLU A 40 7.73 -7.72 -6.84
CA GLU A 40 6.95 -6.77 -6.04
C GLU A 40 7.32 -6.81 -4.56
N PHE A 41 7.52 -8.00 -3.99
CA PHE A 41 7.99 -8.14 -2.61
C PHE A 41 9.38 -7.56 -2.40
N ILE A 42 10.32 -7.83 -3.32
CA ILE A 42 11.68 -7.28 -3.25
C ILE A 42 11.62 -5.75 -3.25
N ARG A 43 10.88 -5.17 -4.19
CA ARG A 43 10.78 -3.71 -4.32
C ARG A 43 10.10 -3.05 -3.12
N MET A 44 9.07 -3.68 -2.56
CA MET A 44 8.45 -3.23 -1.32
C MET A 44 9.43 -3.28 -0.14
N ALA A 45 10.21 -4.36 -0.02
CA ALA A 45 11.19 -4.51 1.04
C ALA A 45 12.32 -3.46 0.95
N GLU A 46 12.76 -3.11 -0.25
CA GLU A 46 13.72 -2.02 -0.49
C GLU A 46 13.16 -0.68 0.00
N ILE A 47 11.92 -0.36 -0.36
CA ILE A 47 11.25 0.88 0.09
C ILE A 47 11.11 0.92 1.61
N GLU A 48 10.71 -0.19 2.23
CA GLU A 48 10.62 -0.26 3.69
C GLU A 48 11.98 -0.09 4.35
N ASN A 49 13.04 -0.65 3.76
CA ASN A 49 14.39 -0.52 4.29
C ASN A 49 14.86 0.94 4.25
N GLU A 50 14.65 1.63 3.13
CA GLU A 50 14.97 3.07 3.03
C GLU A 50 14.16 3.90 4.01
N ALA A 51 12.86 3.62 4.16
CA ALA A 51 12.04 4.28 5.17
C ALA A 51 12.57 4.04 6.59
N LYS A 52 12.99 2.81 6.92
CA LYS A 52 13.62 2.50 8.23
C LYS A 52 14.90 3.32 8.45
N ILE A 53 15.75 3.45 7.43
CA ILE A 53 17.00 4.24 7.50
C ILE A 53 16.69 5.72 7.75
N ILE A 54 15.63 6.26 7.15
CA ILE A 54 15.21 7.64 7.39
C ILE A 54 14.69 7.79 8.82
N ILE A 55 13.82 6.88 9.28
CA ILE A 55 13.25 6.90 10.63
C ILE A 55 14.36 6.77 11.70
N SER A 56 15.35 5.89 11.48
CA SER A 56 16.43 5.65 12.44
C SER A 56 17.35 6.85 12.67
N LYS A 57 17.34 7.83 11.76
CA LYS A 57 18.07 9.10 11.91
C LYS A 57 17.31 10.14 12.74
N THR A 58 16.11 9.79 13.21
CA THR A 58 15.25 10.66 14.01
C THR A 58 15.01 10.06 15.38
N ASN A 59 14.62 10.88 16.36
CA ASN A 59 14.30 10.41 17.71
C ASN A 59 12.84 9.91 17.82
N THR A 60 12.35 9.27 16.76
CA THR A 60 10.96 8.80 16.67
C THR A 60 10.75 7.59 17.58
N PRO A 61 9.68 7.56 18.40
CA PRO A 61 9.36 6.38 19.20
C PRO A 61 9.18 5.14 18.34
N THR A 62 9.82 4.02 18.71
CA THR A 62 9.76 2.75 17.97
C THR A 62 8.32 2.28 17.74
N MET A 63 7.41 2.59 18.67
CA MET A 63 5.98 2.28 18.54
C MET A 63 5.33 2.94 17.32
N LEU A 64 5.86 4.05 16.80
CA LEU A 64 5.31 4.73 15.63
C LEU A 64 5.93 4.26 14.31
N ASN A 65 7.01 3.46 14.35
CA ASN A 65 7.72 3.01 13.15
C ASN A 65 6.77 2.30 12.18
N PHE A 66 5.85 1.47 12.69
CA PHE A 66 4.90 0.76 11.84
C PHE A 66 4.03 1.71 11.01
N ALA A 67 3.66 2.87 11.57
CA ALA A 67 2.81 3.85 10.92
C ALA A 67 3.56 4.55 9.77
N TYR A 68 4.82 4.92 9.98
CA TYR A 68 5.67 5.46 8.92
C TYR A 68 5.95 4.42 7.81
N LEU A 69 6.13 3.15 8.17
CA LEU A 69 6.27 2.08 7.16
C LEU A 69 4.96 1.85 6.39
N ALA A 70 3.82 1.91 7.07
CA ALA A 70 2.51 1.84 6.40
C ALA A 70 2.30 3.01 5.43
N PHE A 71 2.71 4.23 5.81
CA PHE A 71 2.73 5.38 4.93
C PHE A 71 3.61 5.13 3.69
N ALA A 72 4.85 4.64 3.86
CA ALA A 72 5.75 4.34 2.74
C ALA A 72 5.13 3.35 1.73
N ARG A 73 4.51 2.27 2.23
CA ARG A 73 3.79 1.29 1.41
C ARG A 73 2.62 1.91 0.66
N GLU A 74 1.89 2.81 1.31
CA GLU A 74 0.75 3.47 0.70
C GLU A 74 1.19 4.41 -0.43
N ILE A 75 2.22 5.22 -0.22
CA ILE A 75 2.79 6.07 -1.28
C ILE A 75 3.24 5.23 -2.47
N TYR A 76 3.97 4.14 -2.24
CA TYR A 76 4.34 3.20 -3.30
C TYR A 76 3.12 2.63 -4.04
N GLY A 77 2.08 2.25 -3.30
CA GLY A 77 0.82 1.79 -3.88
C GLY A 77 0.10 2.86 -4.71
N LEU A 78 0.20 4.14 -4.34
CA LEU A 78 -0.38 5.25 -5.12
C LEU A 78 0.40 5.48 -6.41
N VAL A 79 1.72 5.50 -6.33
CA VAL A 79 2.64 5.63 -7.48
C VAL A 79 2.33 4.59 -8.55
N LYS A 80 2.03 3.37 -8.15
CA LYS A 80 1.70 2.28 -9.08
C LYS A 80 0.32 2.41 -9.72
N ARG A 81 -0.61 3.12 -9.07
CA ARG A 81 -2.03 3.19 -9.47
C ARG A 81 -2.38 4.46 -10.23
N TYR A 82 -1.72 5.56 -9.90
CA TYR A 82 -2.07 6.89 -10.38
C TYR A 82 -0.87 7.59 -11.01
N THR A 83 -1.15 8.55 -11.87
CA THR A 83 -0.13 9.36 -12.56
C THR A 83 -0.48 10.84 -12.52
N LYS A 84 0.53 11.70 -12.72
CA LYS A 84 0.39 13.15 -12.89
C LYS A 84 -0.43 13.81 -11.77
N LYS A 85 -1.39 14.66 -12.12
CA LYS A 85 -2.25 15.42 -11.20
C LYS A 85 -3.05 14.52 -10.24
N THR A 86 -3.51 13.36 -10.71
CA THR A 86 -4.22 12.42 -9.82
C THR A 86 -3.29 11.86 -8.76
N LEU A 87 -2.05 11.53 -9.13
CA LEU A 87 -1.04 11.09 -8.16
C LEU A 87 -0.74 12.19 -7.14
N GLN A 88 -0.53 13.44 -7.60
CA GLN A 88 -0.29 14.59 -6.72
C GLN A 88 -1.41 14.74 -5.69
N ASN A 89 -2.67 14.80 -6.14
CA ASN A 89 -3.82 14.95 -5.26
C ASN A 89 -3.93 13.79 -4.24
N GLN A 90 -3.73 12.55 -4.69
CA GLN A 90 -3.82 11.39 -3.79
C GLN A 90 -2.71 11.36 -2.75
N VAL A 91 -1.51 11.78 -3.14
CA VAL A 91 -0.35 11.87 -2.24
C VAL A 91 -0.54 12.97 -1.22
N GLU A 92 -1.06 14.14 -1.62
CA GLU A 92 -1.40 15.23 -0.71
C GLU A 92 -2.47 14.81 0.31
N ILE A 93 -3.55 14.17 -0.16
CA ILE A 93 -4.58 13.60 0.74
C ILE A 93 -3.97 12.61 1.72
N THR A 94 -3.06 11.77 1.24
CA THR A 94 -2.39 10.76 2.07
C THR A 94 -1.50 11.42 3.13
N LEU A 95 -0.72 12.44 2.76
CA LEU A 95 0.06 13.23 3.73
C LEU A 95 -0.84 13.84 4.81
N LEU A 96 -1.94 14.49 4.44
CA LEU A 96 -2.89 15.08 5.38
C LEU A 96 -3.49 14.03 6.32
N LYS A 97 -3.87 12.86 5.78
CA LYS A 97 -4.42 11.75 6.57
C LYS A 97 -3.46 11.29 7.67
N TRP A 98 -2.18 11.13 7.34
CA TRP A 98 -1.17 10.64 8.29
C TRP A 98 -0.69 11.73 9.23
N GLN A 99 -0.66 12.98 8.79
CA GLN A 99 -0.44 14.15 9.66
C GLN A 99 -1.57 14.30 10.69
N ALA A 100 -2.82 14.06 10.31
CA ALA A 100 -3.96 14.06 11.25
C ALA A 100 -3.84 12.97 12.34
N GLN A 101 -3.04 11.93 12.11
CA GLN A 101 -2.67 10.92 13.11
C GLN A 101 -1.44 11.32 13.95
N GLN A 102 -1.05 12.60 13.93
CA GLN A 102 0.06 13.18 14.69
C GLN A 102 1.45 12.66 14.30
N LEU A 103 1.60 12.11 13.10
CA LEU A 103 2.93 11.79 12.57
C LEU A 103 3.67 13.07 12.14
N ASN A 104 4.98 13.07 12.32
CA ASN A 104 5.83 14.20 11.99
C ASN A 104 5.82 14.45 10.46
N GLN A 105 5.35 15.63 10.07
CA GLN A 105 5.19 16.00 8.67
C GLN A 105 6.52 16.00 7.89
N GLU A 106 7.61 16.49 8.50
CA GLU A 106 8.92 16.53 7.85
C GLU A 106 9.42 15.11 7.53
N LEU A 107 9.22 14.18 8.46
CA LEU A 107 9.58 12.78 8.28
C LEU A 107 8.73 12.11 7.20
N LEU A 108 7.42 12.39 7.16
CA LEU A 108 6.53 11.92 6.09
C LEU A 108 6.96 12.43 4.72
N VAL A 109 7.32 13.71 4.61
CA VAL A 109 7.81 14.31 3.35
C VAL A 109 9.11 13.63 2.91
N LYS A 110 10.08 13.44 3.82
CA LYS A 110 11.34 12.72 3.50
C LYS A 110 11.09 11.31 2.98
N ILE A 111 10.18 10.57 3.61
CA ILE A 111 9.81 9.21 3.16
C ILE A 111 9.15 9.26 1.77
N LYS A 112 8.21 10.18 1.55
CA LYS A 112 7.56 10.37 0.24
C LYS A 112 8.60 10.62 -0.85
N ASP A 113 9.50 11.58 -0.62
CA ASP A 113 10.50 11.99 -1.61
C ASP A 113 11.44 10.84 -1.93
N LYS A 114 11.85 10.06 -0.93
CA LYS A 114 12.66 8.87 -1.16
C LYS A 114 11.94 7.81 -2.00
N VAL A 115 10.64 7.59 -1.74
CA VAL A 115 9.85 6.67 -2.57
C VAL A 115 9.74 7.19 -4.00
N PHE A 116 9.58 8.50 -4.21
CA PHE A 116 9.54 9.07 -5.56
C PHE A 116 10.87 8.92 -6.31
N GLU A 117 11.99 9.19 -5.63
CA GLU A 117 13.35 8.99 -6.15
C GLU A 117 13.54 7.54 -6.61
N MET A 118 13.23 6.55 -5.76
CA MET A 118 13.35 5.12 -6.07
C MET A 118 12.44 4.67 -7.23
N MET A 119 11.38 5.43 -7.50
CA MET A 119 10.42 5.14 -8.56
C MET A 119 10.66 5.96 -9.82
N GLY A 120 11.64 6.86 -9.83
CA GLY A 120 11.94 7.75 -10.95
C GLY A 120 10.79 8.72 -11.25
N ILE A 121 10.14 9.23 -10.20
CA ILE A 121 9.03 10.17 -10.34
C ILE A 121 9.49 11.58 -10.05
N ASP A 122 9.47 12.42 -11.07
CA ASP A 122 9.60 13.86 -10.94
C ASP A 122 8.20 14.49 -10.95
N LEU A 123 7.63 14.67 -9.76
CA LEU A 123 6.45 15.54 -9.62
C LEU A 123 6.96 16.95 -9.29
N ILE A 124 6.91 17.83 -10.27
CA ILE A 124 7.06 19.27 -10.06
C ILE A 124 5.94 19.69 -9.11
N VAL A 125 6.31 20.12 -7.90
CA VAL A 125 5.43 20.84 -6.97
C VAL A 125 5.51 22.31 -7.30
#